data_AF-A0A8S2FVD5-F1
#
_entry.id   AF-A0A8S2FVD5-F1
#
_cell.length_a   1.000
_cell.length_b   1.000
_cell.length_c   1.000
_cell.angle_alpha   90.00
_cell.angle_beta   90.00
_cell.angle_gamma   90.00
#
_symmetry.space_group_name_H-M   'P 1'
#
loop_
_entity.id
_entity.type
_entity.pdbx_description
1 polymer ?
#
loop_
_entity_poly.entity_id
_entity_poly.type
_entity_poly.pdbx_seq_one_letter_code
_entity_poly.pdbx_strand_id
1 'polypeptide(L)'
;MSSRENVTAVELDRQLDQFIDTLIEKNKADPQPPTEINDDWWNDLQRHPFFLKEMPEDGSELHPAVEALQALKWDDVDDTPKEKAEKFKEDGNYMFQLKKYKNSIISYTEGIKIRCTDSQLNAILFCNRASANYHLGNYRSALRDCVLSRKCKSDHIKAFVKGAEACMKLQMYKDVQSWCTAALLKEQERDERKRLVRDRKKKTEEEKILNAIKNRSIHLQTDPSIDIFDPNSSPLGSSIKLNDEDDTLIFPVVILYPEYSQTDYVKEFH
;
A
#
# COMPACT_ATOMS: atom_id res chain seq x y z
N MET A 1 -38.94 -10.38 0.61
CA MET A 1 -38.74 -9.10 1.31
C MET A 1 -38.46 -9.41 2.76
N SER A 2 -37.18 -9.52 3.15
CA SER A 2 -36.80 -9.79 4.54
C SER A 2 -36.65 -8.46 5.25
N SER A 3 -37.61 -8.13 6.10
CA SER A 3 -37.63 -6.93 6.92
C SER A 3 -36.35 -6.88 7.77
N ARG A 4 -35.50 -5.89 7.54
CA ARG A 4 -34.42 -5.55 8.49
C ARG A 4 -35.10 -4.88 9.67
N GLU A 5 -35.25 -5.62 10.77
CA GLU A 5 -35.76 -5.09 12.02
C GLU A 5 -34.77 -4.05 12.54
N ASN A 6 -35.24 -2.81 12.73
CA ASN A 6 -34.47 -1.76 13.40
C ASN A 6 -34.40 -2.10 14.89
N VAL A 7 -33.39 -2.87 15.27
CA VAL A 7 -33.10 -3.23 16.66
C VAL A 7 -32.70 -1.95 17.41
N THR A 8 -33.42 -1.61 18.48
CA THR A 8 -33.10 -0.45 19.32
C THR A 8 -31.85 -0.74 20.13
N ALA A 9 -31.07 0.29 20.49
CA ALA A 9 -29.85 0.11 21.29
C ALA A 9 -30.09 -0.68 22.59
N VAL A 10 -31.25 -0.47 23.22
CA VAL A 10 -31.69 -1.18 24.43
C VAL A 10 -31.89 -2.68 24.19
N GLU A 11 -32.41 -3.05 23.02
CA GLU A 11 -32.59 -4.47 22.66
C GLU A 11 -31.25 -5.13 22.33
N LEU A 12 -30.31 -4.37 21.76
CA LEU A 12 -28.95 -4.84 21.51
C LEU A 12 -28.18 -5.08 22.83
N ASP A 13 -28.31 -4.16 23.79
CA ASP A 13 -27.72 -4.32 25.14
C ASP A 13 -28.32 -5.54 25.86
N ARG A 14 -29.64 -5.73 25.77
CA ARG A 14 -30.31 -6.91 26.34
C ARG A 14 -29.82 -8.22 25.72
N GLN A 15 -29.59 -8.23 24.41
CA GLN A 15 -29.05 -9.40 23.71
C GLN A 15 -27.58 -9.65 24.08
N LEU A 16 -26.80 -8.59 24.31
CA LEU A 16 -25.43 -8.68 24.77
C LEU A 16 -25.35 -9.25 26.19
N ASP A 17 -26.19 -8.77 27.11
CA ASP A 17 -26.25 -9.27 28.48
C ASP A 17 -26.63 -10.76 28.51
N GLN A 18 -27.64 -11.15 27.72
CA GLN A 18 -28.03 -12.56 27.59
C GLN A 18 -26.91 -13.43 27.03
N PHE A 19 -26.15 -12.91 26.07
CA PHE A 19 -25.01 -13.61 25.51
C PHE A 19 -23.88 -13.75 26.54
N ILE A 20 -23.59 -12.70 27.31
CA ILE A 20 -22.60 -12.72 28.39
C ILE A 20 -23.01 -13.72 29.48
N ASP A 21 -24.27 -13.73 29.89
CA ASP A 21 -24.78 -14.69 30.89
C ASP A 21 -24.68 -16.13 30.37
N THR A 22 -24.96 -16.35 29.09
CA THR A 22 -24.79 -17.66 28.45
C THR A 22 -23.32 -18.09 28.44
N LEU A 23 -22.39 -17.16 28.19
CA LEU A 23 -20.95 -17.42 28.26
C LEU A 23 -20.49 -17.69 29.70
N ILE A 24 -21.01 -16.98 30.69
CA ILE A 24 -20.72 -17.20 32.12
C ILE A 24 -21.23 -18.59 32.54
N GLU A 25 -22.43 -18.99 32.14
CA GLU A 25 -22.95 -20.33 32.41
C GLU A 25 -22.12 -21.42 31.71
N LYS A 26 -21.67 -21.16 30.49
CA LYS A 26 -20.82 -22.09 29.74
C LYS A 26 -19.42 -22.21 30.35
N ASN A 27 -18.88 -21.11 30.88
CA ASN A 27 -17.57 -21.05 31.56
C ASN A 27 -17.62 -21.43 33.05
N LYS A 28 -18.81 -21.60 33.66
CA LYS A 28 -18.90 -22.28 34.98
C LYS A 28 -18.38 -23.72 34.94
N ALA A 29 -18.29 -24.29 33.74
CA ALA A 29 -17.71 -25.60 33.46
C ALA A 29 -16.25 -25.54 32.99
N ASP A 30 -15.59 -24.36 32.97
CA ASP A 30 -14.13 -24.34 32.83
C ASP A 30 -13.52 -25.12 34.00
N PRO A 31 -12.50 -25.96 33.75
CA PRO A 31 -11.84 -26.70 34.81
C PRO A 31 -11.36 -25.71 35.86
N GLN A 32 -11.80 -25.91 37.11
CA GLN A 32 -11.20 -25.24 38.27
C GLN A 32 -9.67 -25.39 38.16
N PRO A 33 -8.87 -24.37 38.52
CA PRO A 33 -7.43 -24.52 38.55
C PRO A 33 -7.12 -25.81 39.31
N PRO A 34 -6.31 -26.71 38.73
CA PRO A 34 -6.20 -28.08 39.23
C PRO A 34 -5.92 -28.05 40.73
N THR A 35 -6.83 -28.63 41.50
CA THR A 35 -6.74 -28.67 42.97
C THR A 35 -5.60 -29.56 43.44
N GLU A 36 -5.06 -30.39 42.54
CA GLU A 36 -3.87 -31.21 42.74
C GLU A 36 -2.77 -30.73 41.80
N ILE A 37 -1.74 -30.12 42.38
CA ILE A 37 -0.50 -29.79 41.68
C ILE A 37 0.24 -31.11 41.48
N ASN A 38 -0.05 -31.80 40.38
CA ASN A 38 0.77 -32.91 39.91
C ASN A 38 2.01 -32.37 39.16
N ASP A 39 3.11 -33.11 39.15
CA ASP A 39 4.36 -32.73 38.46
C ASP A 39 4.14 -32.44 36.96
N ASP A 40 3.10 -33.05 36.35
CA ASP A 40 2.72 -32.83 34.95
C ASP A 40 2.11 -31.44 34.68
N TRP A 41 1.47 -30.81 35.67
CA TRP A 41 0.87 -29.48 35.51
C TRP A 41 1.94 -28.41 35.23
N TRP A 42 3.08 -28.51 35.91
CA TRP A 42 4.18 -27.58 35.73
C TRP A 42 4.80 -27.71 34.32
N ASN A 43 4.87 -28.94 33.80
CA ASN A 43 5.34 -29.20 32.44
C ASN A 43 4.36 -28.67 31.37
N ASP A 44 3.06 -28.83 31.58
CA ASP A 44 2.02 -28.31 30.68
C ASP A 44 2.04 -26.77 30.63
N LEU A 45 2.14 -26.12 31.79
CA LEU A 45 2.23 -24.66 31.89
C LEU A 45 3.47 -24.10 31.19
N GLN A 46 4.63 -24.78 31.29
CA GLN A 46 5.86 -24.38 30.60
C GLN A 46 5.77 -24.51 29.06
N ARG A 47 4.88 -25.36 28.55
CA ARG A 47 4.61 -25.54 27.12
C ARG A 47 3.56 -24.56 26.58
N HIS A 48 2.79 -23.91 27.46
CA HIS A 48 1.81 -22.91 27.08
C HIS A 48 2.48 -21.67 26.44
N PRO A 49 1.95 -21.10 25.33
CA PRO A 49 2.60 -20.03 24.57
C PRO A 49 2.92 -18.77 25.39
N PHE A 50 2.14 -18.50 26.45
CA PHE A 50 2.34 -17.34 27.33
C PHE A 50 3.54 -17.47 28.28
N PHE A 51 3.92 -18.69 28.65
CA PHE A 51 5.01 -18.97 29.61
C PHE A 51 6.20 -19.71 28.99
N LEU A 52 6.13 -19.94 27.67
CA LEU A 52 7.13 -20.62 26.87
C LEU A 52 8.49 -19.89 26.95
N LYS A 53 9.48 -20.52 27.58
CA LYS A 53 10.84 -19.94 27.72
C LYS A 53 11.71 -20.19 26.50
N GLU A 54 11.49 -21.31 25.82
CA GLU A 54 12.27 -21.75 24.66
C GLU A 54 11.32 -22.27 23.58
N MET A 55 11.70 -22.08 22.31
CA MET A 55 10.91 -22.60 21.18
C MET A 55 10.96 -24.14 21.17
N PRO A 56 9.83 -24.84 21.00
CA PRO A 56 9.81 -26.29 20.87
C PRO A 56 10.66 -26.76 19.69
N GLU A 57 11.29 -27.93 19.82
CA GLU A 57 12.06 -28.54 18.73
C GLU A 57 11.14 -29.03 17.61
N ASP A 58 11.63 -28.95 16.37
CA ASP A 58 10.91 -29.38 15.15
C ASP A 58 10.49 -30.86 15.27
N GLY A 59 9.19 -31.12 15.39
CA GLY A 59 8.60 -32.46 15.48
C GLY A 59 8.18 -32.91 16.88
N SER A 60 8.38 -32.08 17.91
CA SER A 60 7.82 -32.31 19.25
C SER A 60 6.31 -32.04 19.30
N GLU A 61 5.57 -32.74 20.17
CA GLU A 61 4.14 -32.47 20.39
C GLU A 61 3.96 -31.06 20.95
N LEU A 62 3.25 -30.22 20.19
CA LEU A 62 2.96 -28.85 20.56
C LEU A 62 1.77 -28.80 21.53
N HIS A 63 1.81 -27.88 22.47
CA HIS A 63 0.66 -27.61 23.33
C HIS A 63 -0.52 -27.10 22.48
N PRO A 64 -1.78 -27.51 22.74
CA PRO A 64 -2.94 -27.13 21.92
C PRO A 64 -3.09 -25.62 21.69
N ALA A 65 -2.74 -24.80 22.68
CA ALA A 65 -2.73 -23.34 22.53
C ALA A 65 -1.64 -22.82 21.55
N VAL A 66 -0.48 -23.47 21.47
CA VAL A 66 0.56 -23.14 20.46
C VAL A 66 0.07 -23.57 19.08
N GLU A 67 -0.54 -24.75 18.98
CA GLU A 67 -1.14 -25.24 17.74
C GLU A 67 -2.26 -24.32 17.25
N ALA A 68 -3.14 -23.86 18.14
CA ALA A 68 -4.20 -22.91 17.81
C ALA A 68 -3.66 -21.55 17.34
N LEU A 69 -2.56 -21.05 17.95
CA LEU A 69 -1.89 -19.83 17.48
C LEU A 69 -1.19 -20.05 16.13
N GLN A 70 -0.61 -21.23 15.91
CA GLN A 70 -0.02 -21.61 14.64
C GLN A 70 -1.11 -21.70 13.57
N ALA A 71 -2.26 -22.29 13.88
CA ALA A 71 -3.41 -22.33 13.00
C ALA A 71 -3.93 -20.91 12.71
N LEU A 72 -4.07 -20.04 13.71
CA LEU A 72 -4.49 -18.66 13.45
C LEU A 72 -3.52 -17.90 12.52
N LYS A 73 -2.22 -18.21 12.60
CA LYS A 73 -1.20 -17.57 11.75
C LYS A 73 -1.10 -18.20 10.35
N TRP A 74 -1.27 -19.51 10.23
CA TRP A 74 -0.91 -20.30 9.03
C TRP A 74 -2.04 -21.17 8.47
N ASP A 75 -3.19 -21.29 9.13
CA ASP A 75 -4.35 -22.04 8.65
C ASP A 75 -5.07 -21.20 7.59
N ASP A 76 -4.53 -21.34 6.38
CA ASP A 76 -4.82 -20.58 5.19
C ASP A 76 -6.03 -21.13 4.39
N VAL A 77 -7.11 -21.55 5.07
CA VAL A 77 -8.23 -22.25 4.39
C VAL A 77 -8.89 -21.39 3.31
N ASP A 78 -8.88 -20.07 3.45
CA ASP A 78 -9.51 -19.12 2.51
C ASP A 78 -8.55 -18.12 1.84
N ASP A 79 -7.24 -18.18 2.12
CA ASP A 79 -6.29 -17.22 1.59
C ASP A 79 -5.98 -17.47 0.11
N THR A 80 -6.13 -16.43 -0.71
CA THR A 80 -5.69 -16.47 -2.11
C THR A 80 -4.17 -16.64 -2.19
N PRO A 81 -3.62 -17.27 -3.24
CA PRO A 81 -2.16 -17.38 -3.43
C PRO A 81 -1.42 -16.04 -3.41
N LYS A 82 -2.13 -14.94 -3.70
CA LYS A 82 -1.60 -13.58 -3.60
C LYS A 82 -1.44 -13.15 -2.14
N GLU A 83 -2.47 -13.33 -1.31
CA GLU A 83 -2.45 -12.97 0.12
C GLU A 83 -1.37 -13.74 0.87
N LYS A 84 -1.24 -15.05 0.59
CA LYS A 84 -0.14 -15.87 1.15
C LYS A 84 1.23 -15.28 0.82
N ALA A 85 1.47 -14.94 -0.46
CA ALA A 85 2.71 -14.33 -0.89
C ALA A 85 2.95 -12.94 -0.27
N GLU A 86 1.89 -12.18 0.00
CA GLU A 86 1.96 -10.89 0.71
C GLU A 86 2.30 -11.07 2.20
N LYS A 87 1.73 -12.06 2.88
CA LYS A 87 2.12 -12.42 4.26
C LYS A 87 3.60 -12.75 4.35
N PHE A 88 4.12 -13.60 3.45
CA PHE A 88 5.56 -13.92 3.41
C PHE A 88 6.45 -12.72 3.06
N LYS A 89 5.97 -11.80 2.22
CA LYS A 89 6.64 -10.52 1.95
C LYS A 89 6.73 -9.67 3.23
N GLU A 90 5.67 -9.61 4.02
CA GLU A 90 5.61 -8.84 5.27
C GLU A 90 6.50 -9.44 6.36
N ASP A 91 6.43 -10.76 6.55
CA ASP A 91 7.31 -11.50 7.46
C ASP A 91 8.79 -11.30 7.06
N GLY A 92 9.10 -11.39 5.77
CA GLY A 92 10.44 -11.15 5.25
C GLY A 92 10.92 -9.71 5.50
N ASN A 93 10.03 -8.71 5.35
CA ASN A 93 10.32 -7.30 5.62
C ASN A 93 10.56 -7.06 7.12
N TYR A 94 9.77 -7.67 7.98
CA TYR A 94 9.94 -7.60 9.44
C TYR A 94 11.31 -8.16 9.85
N MET A 95 11.68 -9.34 9.34
CA MET A 95 13.00 -9.94 9.60
C MET A 95 14.15 -9.09 9.02
N PHE A 96 13.91 -8.44 7.88
CA PHE A 96 14.89 -7.53 7.26
C PHE A 96 15.15 -6.31 8.15
N GLN A 97 14.10 -5.71 8.72
CA GLN A 97 14.23 -4.58 9.65
C GLN A 97 15.01 -4.98 10.92
N LEU A 98 14.81 -6.21 11.40
CA LEU A 98 15.57 -6.79 12.50
C LEU A 98 17.02 -7.17 12.13
N LYS A 99 17.47 -6.87 10.90
CA LYS A 99 18.79 -7.23 10.35
C LYS A 99 19.07 -8.74 10.31
N LYS A 100 18.03 -9.57 10.48
CA LYS A 100 18.10 -11.03 10.37
C LYS A 100 17.98 -11.43 8.89
N TYR A 101 18.99 -11.08 8.10
CA TYR A 101 18.93 -11.23 6.63
C TYR A 101 18.79 -12.69 6.16
N LYS A 102 19.37 -13.67 6.87
CA LYS A 102 19.23 -15.09 6.53
C LYS A 102 17.77 -15.54 6.61
N ASN A 103 17.08 -15.19 7.70
CA ASN A 103 15.67 -15.54 7.88
C ASN A 103 14.78 -14.80 6.87
N SER A 104 15.09 -13.52 6.60
CA SER A 104 14.42 -12.73 5.57
C SER A 104 14.50 -13.39 4.18
N ILE A 105 15.64 -13.97 3.80
CA ILE A 105 15.80 -14.70 2.54
C ILE A 105 14.91 -15.95 2.50
N ILE A 106 14.80 -16.67 3.61
CA ILE A 106 13.94 -17.87 3.71
C ILE A 106 12.48 -17.45 3.49
N SER A 107 11.99 -16.46 4.23
CA SER A 107 10.61 -15.95 4.09
C SER A 107 10.30 -15.49 2.67
N TYR A 108 11.18 -14.71 2.04
CA TYR A 108 10.96 -14.32 0.63
C TYR A 108 11.01 -15.51 -0.34
N THR A 109 11.82 -16.52 -0.05
CA THR A 109 11.91 -17.72 -0.89
C THR A 109 10.64 -18.56 -0.80
N GLU A 110 10.05 -18.70 0.38
CA GLU A 110 8.72 -19.31 0.54
C GLU A 110 7.65 -18.51 -0.20
N GLY A 111 7.68 -17.18 -0.09
CA GLY A 111 6.81 -16.29 -0.88
C GLY A 111 6.92 -16.50 -2.39
N ILE A 112 8.13 -16.70 -2.91
CA ILE A 112 8.39 -16.96 -4.34
C ILE A 112 7.90 -18.36 -4.76
N LYS A 113 7.99 -19.36 -3.88
CA LYS A 113 7.54 -20.74 -4.18
C LYS A 113 6.04 -20.84 -4.41
N ILE A 114 5.25 -19.96 -3.78
CA ILE A 114 3.80 -19.89 -3.97
C ILE A 114 3.43 -19.57 -5.43
N ARG A 115 4.32 -18.92 -6.19
CA ARG A 115 4.12 -18.56 -7.61
C ARG A 115 2.80 -17.81 -7.84
N CYS A 116 2.63 -16.70 -7.13
CA CYS A 116 1.45 -15.85 -7.29
C CYS A 116 1.31 -15.37 -8.76
N THR A 117 0.07 -15.14 -9.20
CA THR A 117 -0.24 -14.65 -10.56
C THR A 117 0.19 -13.20 -10.76
N ASP A 118 0.34 -12.44 -9.67
CA ASP A 118 0.74 -11.03 -9.72
C ASP A 118 2.24 -10.88 -9.99
N SER A 119 2.56 -10.49 -11.23
CA SER A 119 3.93 -10.24 -11.65
C SER A 119 4.61 -9.10 -10.88
N GLN A 120 3.85 -8.12 -10.38
CA GLN A 120 4.40 -7.03 -9.57
C GLN A 120 4.85 -7.53 -8.20
N LEU A 121 4.04 -8.34 -7.54
CA LEU A 121 4.38 -8.93 -6.24
C LEU A 121 5.62 -9.83 -6.36
N ASN A 122 5.68 -10.68 -7.38
CA ASN A 122 6.86 -11.49 -7.67
C ASN A 122 8.12 -10.65 -7.89
N ALA A 123 8.03 -9.57 -8.69
CA ALA A 123 9.16 -8.67 -8.92
C ALA A 123 9.68 -8.03 -7.62
N ILE A 124 8.76 -7.64 -6.72
CA ILE A 124 9.10 -7.08 -5.40
C ILE A 124 9.79 -8.13 -4.52
N LEU A 125 9.26 -9.35 -4.44
CA LEU A 125 9.84 -10.44 -3.66
C LEU A 125 11.29 -10.74 -4.10
N PHE A 126 11.55 -10.82 -5.42
CA PHE A 126 12.90 -10.98 -5.94
C PHE A 126 13.80 -9.79 -5.58
N CYS A 127 13.32 -8.54 -5.68
CA CYS A 127 14.11 -7.36 -5.32
C CYS A 127 14.43 -7.29 -3.82
N ASN A 128 13.49 -7.68 -2.96
CA ASN A 128 13.69 -7.71 -1.52
C ASN A 128 14.67 -8.83 -1.12
N ARG A 129 14.55 -10.01 -1.73
CA ARG A 129 15.52 -11.10 -1.56
C ARG A 129 16.91 -10.72 -2.07
N ALA A 130 17.00 -9.98 -3.18
CA ALA A 130 18.25 -9.44 -3.68
C ALA A 130 18.91 -8.50 -2.66
N SER A 131 18.11 -7.65 -2.02
CA SER A 131 18.59 -6.72 -0.99
C SER A 131 19.09 -7.46 0.25
N ALA A 132 18.38 -8.49 0.71
CA ALA A 132 18.83 -9.32 1.83
C ALA A 132 20.14 -10.06 1.50
N ASN A 133 20.26 -10.61 0.29
CA ASN A 133 21.51 -11.22 -0.19
C ASN A 133 22.65 -10.21 -0.28
N TYR A 134 22.38 -8.98 -0.74
CA TYR A 134 23.37 -7.92 -0.83
C TYR A 134 23.96 -7.57 0.54
N HIS A 135 23.12 -7.47 1.58
CA HIS A 135 23.58 -7.22 2.95
C HIS A 135 24.37 -8.38 3.56
N LEU A 136 24.15 -9.62 3.12
CA LEU A 136 24.98 -10.78 3.49
C LEU A 136 26.29 -10.88 2.70
N GLY A 137 26.55 -10.01 1.72
CA GLY A 137 27.72 -10.08 0.84
C GLY A 137 27.56 -11.06 -0.33
N ASN A 138 26.38 -11.64 -0.52
CA ASN A 138 26.08 -12.58 -1.61
C ASN A 138 25.76 -11.84 -2.92
N TYR A 139 26.71 -11.06 -3.45
CA TYR A 139 26.47 -10.15 -4.58
C TYR A 139 26.04 -10.86 -5.87
N ARG A 140 26.57 -12.07 -6.14
CA ARG A 140 26.17 -12.87 -7.33
C ARG A 140 24.71 -13.34 -7.24
N SER A 141 24.26 -13.74 -6.05
CA SER A 141 22.86 -14.13 -5.84
C SER A 141 21.93 -12.93 -5.92
N ALA A 142 22.33 -11.79 -5.34
CA ALA A 142 21.61 -10.54 -5.47
C ALA A 142 21.44 -10.11 -6.94
N LEU A 143 22.49 -10.22 -7.75
CA LEU A 143 22.43 -9.90 -9.17
C LEU A 143 21.46 -10.82 -9.93
N ARG A 144 21.50 -12.14 -9.67
CA ARG A 144 20.55 -13.10 -10.27
C ARG A 144 19.11 -12.74 -9.93
N ASP A 145 18.84 -12.40 -8.67
CA ASP A 145 17.52 -11.98 -8.22
C ASP A 145 17.07 -10.67 -8.88
N CYS A 146 17.96 -9.70 -9.09
CA CYS A 146 17.64 -8.48 -9.83
C CYS A 146 17.27 -8.76 -11.30
N VAL A 147 17.97 -9.70 -11.96
CA VAL A 147 17.63 -10.14 -13.31
C VAL A 147 16.26 -10.82 -13.36
N LEU A 148 15.94 -11.66 -12.38
CA LEU A 148 14.62 -12.30 -12.28
C LEU A 148 13.51 -11.28 -12.01
N SER A 149 13.74 -10.32 -11.11
CA SER A 149 12.82 -9.21 -10.85
C SER A 149 12.49 -8.44 -12.14
N ARG A 150 13.51 -8.16 -12.96
CA ARG A 150 13.34 -7.50 -14.27
C ARG A 150 12.54 -8.33 -15.27
N LYS A 151 12.67 -9.67 -15.24
CA LYS A 151 11.87 -10.57 -16.09
C LYS A 151 10.39 -10.58 -15.69
N CYS A 152 10.09 -10.46 -14.39
CA CYS A 152 8.71 -10.31 -13.92
C CYS A 152 8.14 -8.94 -14.31
N LYS A 153 8.83 -7.86 -13.91
CA LYS A 153 8.39 -6.49 -14.19
C LYS A 153 9.55 -5.64 -14.70
N SER A 154 9.48 -5.25 -15.97
CA SER A 154 10.46 -4.38 -16.62
C SER A 154 10.55 -2.98 -16.01
N ASP A 155 9.48 -2.53 -15.36
CA ASP A 155 9.32 -1.15 -14.87
C ASP A 155 9.77 -0.99 -13.40
N HIS A 156 10.35 -2.03 -12.80
CA HIS A 156 10.75 -1.99 -11.39
C HIS A 156 12.14 -1.37 -11.21
N ILE A 157 12.21 -0.03 -11.18
CA ILE A 157 13.46 0.75 -11.10
C ILE A 157 14.38 0.33 -9.93
N LYS A 158 13.81 -0.01 -8.76
CA LYS A 158 14.60 -0.43 -7.58
C LYS A 158 15.48 -1.66 -7.85
N ALA A 159 15.03 -2.61 -8.68
CA ALA A 159 15.83 -3.76 -9.07
C ALA A 159 17.01 -3.37 -9.98
N PHE A 160 16.88 -2.34 -10.82
CA PHE A 160 17.99 -1.87 -11.66
C PHE A 160 19.09 -1.25 -10.80
N VAL A 161 18.70 -0.38 -9.85
CA VAL A 161 19.65 0.25 -8.92
C VAL A 161 20.36 -0.81 -8.08
N LYS A 162 19.62 -1.77 -7.54
CA LYS A 162 20.22 -2.86 -6.75
C LYS A 162 21.13 -3.77 -7.60
N GLY A 163 20.76 -4.03 -8.84
CA GLY A 163 21.58 -4.76 -9.80
C GLY A 163 22.89 -4.04 -10.11
N ALA A 164 22.84 -2.72 -10.33
CA ALA A 164 24.02 -1.89 -10.53
C ALA A 164 24.93 -1.88 -9.29
N GLU A 165 24.37 -1.74 -8.08
CA GLU A 165 25.13 -1.83 -6.82
C GLU A 165 25.83 -3.20 -6.67
N ALA A 166 25.13 -4.29 -6.98
CA ALA A 166 25.71 -5.64 -6.95
C ALA A 166 26.84 -5.80 -7.98
N CYS A 167 26.66 -5.32 -9.22
CA CYS A 167 27.70 -5.32 -10.25
C CYS A 167 28.92 -4.48 -9.86
N MET A 168 28.71 -3.33 -9.19
CA MET A 168 29.79 -2.50 -8.66
C MET A 168 30.64 -3.25 -7.64
N LYS A 169 30.00 -3.98 -6.71
CA LYS A 169 30.70 -4.82 -5.72
C LYS A 169 31.46 -6.00 -6.36
N LEU A 170 30.99 -6.48 -7.51
CA LEU A 170 31.65 -7.51 -8.31
C LEU A 170 32.70 -6.96 -9.29
N GLN A 171 32.94 -5.64 -9.31
CA GLN A 171 33.87 -4.97 -10.22
C GLN A 171 33.54 -5.16 -11.72
N MET A 172 32.25 -5.37 -12.04
CA MET A 172 31.75 -5.58 -13.40
C MET A 172 31.32 -4.24 -14.03
N TYR A 173 32.26 -3.32 -14.26
CA TYR A 173 31.97 -1.93 -14.63
C TYR A 173 31.18 -1.75 -15.94
N LYS A 174 31.40 -2.61 -16.94
CA LYS A 174 30.64 -2.58 -18.20
C LYS A 174 29.15 -2.84 -17.96
N ASP A 175 28.85 -3.81 -17.12
CA ASP A 175 27.47 -4.16 -16.80
C ASP A 175 26.81 -3.06 -15.96
N VAL A 176 27.55 -2.42 -15.05
CA VAL A 176 27.03 -1.27 -14.28
C VAL A 176 26.52 -0.16 -15.21
N GLN A 177 27.29 0.20 -16.24
CA GLN A 177 26.85 1.21 -17.21
C GLN A 177 25.56 0.79 -17.92
N SER A 178 25.45 -0.48 -18.32
CA SER A 178 24.23 -1.02 -18.93
C SER A 178 23.04 -0.96 -17.97
N TRP A 179 23.23 -1.31 -16.70
CA TRP A 179 22.17 -1.25 -15.69
C TRP A 179 21.70 0.18 -15.41
N CYS A 180 22.63 1.13 -15.29
CA CYS A 180 22.30 2.54 -15.04
C CYS A 180 21.60 3.20 -16.23
N THR A 181 22.08 2.95 -17.46
CA THR A 181 21.43 3.47 -18.67
C THR A 181 20.02 2.90 -18.86
N ALA A 182 19.83 1.60 -18.61
CA ALA A 182 18.51 0.98 -18.65
C ALA A 182 17.57 1.53 -17.57
N ALA A 183 18.09 1.81 -16.36
CA ALA A 183 17.31 2.44 -15.29
C ALA A 183 16.82 3.84 -15.69
N LEU A 184 17.72 4.66 -16.25
CA LEU A 184 17.42 6.03 -16.67
C LEU A 184 16.34 6.05 -17.76
N LEU A 185 16.45 5.16 -18.75
CA LEU A 185 15.44 5.04 -19.81
C LEU A 185 14.05 4.73 -19.23
N LYS A 186 13.96 3.79 -18.29
CA LYS A 186 12.69 3.42 -17.64
C LYS A 186 12.12 4.52 -16.77
N GLU A 187 12.98 5.33 -16.15
CA GLU A 187 12.56 6.51 -15.39
C GLU A 187 12.01 7.60 -16.30
N GLN A 188 12.68 7.89 -17.42
CA GLN A 188 12.21 8.82 -18.44
C GLN A 188 10.85 8.41 -19.01
N GLU A 189 10.70 7.15 -19.43
CA GLU A 189 9.41 6.61 -19.91
C GLU A 189 8.30 6.78 -18.86
N ARG A 190 8.60 6.57 -17.58
CA ARG A 190 7.64 6.74 -16.48
C ARG A 190 7.24 8.20 -16.30
N ASP A 191 8.19 9.12 -16.36
CA ASP A 191 7.95 10.54 -16.15
C ASP A 191 7.20 11.17 -17.33
N GLU A 192 7.52 10.76 -18.56
CA GLU A 192 6.75 11.10 -19.76
C GLU A 192 5.30 10.60 -19.65
N ARG A 193 5.10 9.34 -19.25
CA ARG A 193 3.76 8.78 -19.02
C ARG A 193 2.97 9.60 -18.01
N LYS A 194 3.58 10.01 -16.90
CA LYS A 194 2.94 10.86 -15.89
C LYS A 194 2.61 12.25 -16.43
N ARG A 195 3.50 12.84 -17.22
CA ARG A 195 3.27 14.14 -17.86
C ARG A 195 2.07 14.06 -18.81
N LEU A 196 2.01 13.05 -19.68
CA LEU A 196 0.90 12.85 -20.61
C LEU A 196 -0.45 12.67 -19.89
N VAL A 197 -0.49 11.91 -18.79
CA VAL A 197 -1.70 11.75 -17.97
C VAL A 197 -2.14 13.08 -17.36
N ARG A 198 -1.19 13.88 -16.84
CA ARG A 198 -1.49 15.21 -16.29
C ARG A 198 -2.02 16.16 -17.37
N ASP A 199 -1.35 16.21 -18.52
CA ASP A 199 -1.73 17.08 -19.63
C ASP A 199 -3.10 16.69 -20.20
N ARG A 200 -3.40 15.38 -20.29
CA ARG A 200 -4.73 14.90 -20.67
C ARG A 200 -5.80 15.30 -19.66
N LYS A 201 -5.51 15.17 -18.35
CA LYS A 201 -6.44 15.58 -17.29
C LYS A 201 -6.75 17.09 -17.34
N LYS A 202 -5.73 17.92 -17.58
CA LYS A 202 -5.90 19.36 -17.76
C LYS A 202 -6.80 19.67 -18.95
N LYS A 203 -6.52 19.10 -20.11
CA LYS A 203 -7.35 19.28 -21.32
C LYS A 203 -8.81 18.85 -21.11
N THR A 204 -9.05 17.72 -20.45
CA THR A 204 -10.42 17.29 -20.15
C THR A 204 -11.14 18.26 -19.21
N GLU A 205 -10.43 18.89 -18.29
CA GLU A 205 -11.00 19.90 -17.38
C GLU A 205 -11.31 21.20 -18.14
N GLU A 206 -10.40 21.66 -18.98
CA GLU A 206 -10.60 22.81 -19.86
C GLU A 206 -11.79 22.59 -20.80
N GLU A 207 -11.92 21.40 -21.39
CA GLU A 207 -13.06 21.02 -22.23
C GLU A 207 -14.39 21.05 -21.47
N LYS A 208 -14.43 20.58 -20.21
CA LYS A 208 -15.63 20.69 -19.35
C LYS A 208 -16.01 22.15 -19.12
N ILE A 209 -15.04 23.00 -18.76
CA ILE A 209 -15.30 24.42 -18.51
C ILE A 209 -15.80 25.10 -19.80
N LEU A 210 -15.18 24.83 -20.94
CA LEU A 210 -15.62 25.35 -22.25
C LEU A 210 -17.05 24.92 -22.59
N ASN A 211 -17.41 23.67 -22.31
CA ASN A 211 -18.77 23.17 -22.51
C ASN A 211 -19.77 23.86 -21.57
N ALA A 212 -19.43 24.05 -20.29
CA ALA A 212 -20.28 24.76 -19.34
C ALA A 212 -20.52 26.23 -19.76
N ILE A 213 -19.48 26.93 -20.22
CA ILE A 213 -19.57 28.32 -20.73
C ILE A 213 -20.48 28.39 -21.97
N LYS A 214 -20.31 27.46 -22.93
CA LYS A 214 -21.15 27.38 -24.12
C LYS A 214 -22.62 27.10 -23.78
N ASN A 215 -22.87 26.14 -22.90
CA ASN A 215 -24.24 25.78 -22.47
C ASN A 215 -24.95 26.96 -21.78
N ARG A 216 -24.20 27.82 -21.09
CA ARG A 216 -24.73 29.02 -20.42
C ARG A 216 -24.79 30.27 -21.31
N SER A 217 -24.46 30.14 -22.60
CA SER A 217 -24.46 31.25 -23.57
C SER A 217 -23.58 32.45 -23.14
N ILE A 218 -22.50 32.18 -22.41
CA ILE A 218 -21.56 33.21 -21.96
C ILE A 218 -20.64 33.57 -23.13
N HIS A 219 -20.63 34.84 -23.51
CA HIS A 219 -19.76 35.34 -24.58
C HIS A 219 -18.43 35.81 -23.99
N LEU A 220 -17.38 35.05 -24.24
CA LEU A 220 -16.01 35.42 -23.83
C LEU A 220 -15.41 36.40 -24.85
N GLN A 221 -15.18 37.64 -24.42
CA GLN A 221 -14.32 38.58 -25.14
C GLN A 221 -12.92 38.50 -24.53
N THR A 222 -12.08 37.62 -25.09
CA THR A 222 -10.70 37.42 -24.65
C THR A 222 -9.75 37.92 -25.71
N ASP A 223 -8.69 38.60 -25.28
CA ASP A 223 -7.53 38.84 -26.14
C ASP A 223 -6.89 37.48 -26.51
N PRO A 224 -6.55 37.21 -27.78
CA PRO A 224 -5.87 35.97 -28.18
C PRO A 224 -4.57 35.67 -27.42
N SER A 225 -3.97 36.68 -26.79
CA SER A 225 -2.75 36.56 -25.98
C SER A 225 -2.98 36.09 -24.53
N ILE A 226 -4.22 36.07 -24.04
CA ILE A 226 -4.56 35.68 -22.67
C ILE A 226 -5.18 34.28 -22.68
N ASP A 227 -4.46 33.31 -22.11
CA ASP A 227 -5.03 32.01 -21.79
C ASP A 227 -5.90 32.15 -20.53
N ILE A 228 -7.20 31.89 -20.65
CA ILE A 228 -8.18 31.98 -19.56
C ILE A 228 -8.08 30.82 -18.55
N PHE A 229 -7.34 29.76 -18.90
CA PHE A 229 -7.14 28.57 -18.07
C PHE A 229 -5.79 28.58 -17.34
N ASP A 230 -4.82 29.37 -17.80
CA ASP A 230 -3.53 29.55 -17.13
C ASP A 230 -3.56 30.75 -16.15
N PRO A 231 -3.36 30.54 -14.85
CA PRO A 231 -3.23 31.64 -13.89
C PRO A 231 -2.08 32.59 -14.22
N ASN A 232 -1.00 32.11 -14.87
CA ASN A 232 0.20 32.91 -15.12
C ASN A 232 0.08 33.85 -16.32
N SER A 233 -0.82 33.58 -17.26
CA SER A 233 -1.17 34.50 -18.36
C SER A 233 -2.12 35.60 -17.89
N SER A 234 -2.87 35.36 -16.82
CA SER A 234 -3.74 36.37 -16.22
C SER A 234 -2.92 37.39 -15.42
N PRO A 235 -3.09 38.71 -15.65
CA PRO A 235 -2.44 39.75 -14.84
C PRO A 235 -2.75 39.64 -13.33
N LEU A 236 -3.81 38.92 -12.98
CA LEU A 236 -4.37 38.77 -11.64
C LEU A 236 -4.05 37.40 -11.00
N GLY A 237 -3.37 36.49 -11.71
CA GLY A 237 -2.95 35.22 -11.14
C GLY A 237 -4.09 34.23 -10.90
N SER A 238 -5.20 34.29 -11.64
CA SER A 238 -6.35 33.38 -11.45
C SER A 238 -7.01 33.00 -12.77
N SER A 239 -7.59 31.81 -12.80
CA SER A 239 -8.27 31.21 -13.94
C SER A 239 -9.69 30.79 -13.60
N ILE A 240 -10.52 30.62 -14.64
CA ILE A 240 -11.90 30.15 -14.52
C ILE A 240 -11.87 28.68 -14.08
N LYS A 241 -12.74 28.31 -13.14
CA LYS A 241 -12.88 26.93 -12.66
C LYS A 241 -14.33 26.47 -12.74
N LEU A 242 -14.54 25.16 -12.80
CA LEU A 242 -15.84 24.54 -12.63
C LEU A 242 -15.86 23.76 -11.31
N ASN A 243 -16.88 23.96 -10.49
CA ASN A 243 -17.12 23.11 -9.34
C ASN A 243 -17.90 21.87 -9.81
N ASP A 244 -17.30 20.68 -9.72
CA ASP A 244 -17.91 19.42 -10.15
C ASP A 244 -19.13 19.02 -9.28
N GLU A 245 -19.23 19.50 -8.02
CA GLU A 245 -20.33 19.12 -7.09
C GLU A 245 -21.65 19.84 -7.40
N ASP A 246 -21.57 21.15 -7.69
CA ASP A 246 -22.74 22.02 -7.88
C ASP A 246 -22.90 22.49 -9.34
N ASP A 247 -22.02 22.05 -10.24
CA ASP A 247 -21.88 22.54 -11.63
C ASP A 247 -21.61 24.06 -11.73
N THR A 248 -21.24 24.73 -10.63
CA THR A 248 -21.06 26.19 -10.60
C THR A 248 -19.76 26.62 -11.29
N LEU A 249 -19.83 27.58 -12.22
CA LEU A 249 -18.64 28.21 -12.80
C LEU A 249 -18.13 29.31 -11.88
N ILE A 250 -16.86 29.26 -11.53
CA ILE A 250 -16.19 30.22 -10.66
C ILE A 250 -15.36 31.15 -11.54
N PHE A 251 -15.66 32.45 -11.47
CA PHE A 251 -14.95 33.48 -12.23
C PHE A 251 -14.11 34.38 -11.31
N PRO A 252 -12.91 34.78 -11.72
CA PRO A 252 -12.25 35.93 -11.11
C PRO A 252 -12.95 37.22 -11.55
N VAL A 253 -13.26 38.11 -10.61
CA VAL A 253 -14.01 39.35 -10.87
C VAL A 253 -13.25 40.55 -10.31
N VAL A 254 -13.19 41.62 -11.10
CA VAL A 254 -12.69 42.93 -10.67
C VAL A 254 -13.88 43.86 -10.51
N ILE A 255 -14.02 44.45 -9.32
CA ILE A 255 -15.06 45.43 -9.01
C ILE A 255 -14.40 46.81 -9.03
N LEU A 256 -14.90 47.70 -9.89
CA LEU A 256 -14.37 49.06 -10.07
C LEU A 256 -15.30 50.07 -9.39
N TYR A 257 -14.72 50.92 -8.53
CA TYR A 257 -15.44 52.04 -7.89
C TYR A 257 -14.92 53.36 -8.49
N PRO A 258 -15.50 53.83 -9.61
CA PRO A 258 -14.97 54.98 -10.36
C PRO A 258 -15.02 56.28 -9.55
N GLU A 259 -16.04 56.46 -8.71
CA GLU A 259 -16.19 57.64 -7.86
C GLU A 259 -15.06 57.78 -6.83
N TYR A 260 -14.54 56.65 -6.36
CA TYR A 260 -13.49 56.59 -5.34
C TYR A 260 -12.11 56.23 -5.92
N SER A 261 -12.02 56.00 -7.24
CA SER A 261 -10.82 55.50 -7.91
C SER A 261 -10.23 54.24 -7.24
N GLN A 262 -11.09 53.37 -6.72
CA GLN A 262 -10.71 52.13 -6.03
C GLN A 262 -11.07 50.91 -6.88
N THR A 263 -10.31 49.83 -6.72
CA THR A 263 -10.54 48.54 -7.38
C THR A 263 -10.42 47.41 -6.38
N ASP A 264 -11.43 46.55 -6.29
CA ASP A 264 -11.37 45.31 -5.52
C ASP A 264 -11.26 44.11 -6.46
N TYR A 265 -10.52 43.09 -6.03
CA TYR A 265 -10.34 41.87 -6.79
C TYR A 265 -10.79 40.64 -6.02
N VAL A 266 -11.71 39.87 -6.61
CA VAL A 266 -12.24 38.63 -6.07
C VAL A 266 -11.73 37.49 -6.94
N LYS A 267 -10.89 36.62 -6.36
CA LYS A 267 -10.28 35.47 -7.07
C LYS A 267 -11.29 34.40 -7.47
N GLU A 268 -12.26 34.15 -6.62
CA GLU A 268 -13.25 33.10 -6.76
C GLU A 268 -14.63 33.69 -6.48
N PHE A 269 -15.34 34.10 -7.52
CA PHE A 269 -16.71 34.58 -7.47
C PHE A 269 -17.64 33.45 -7.94
N HIS A 270 -18.57 33.06 -7.07
CA HIS A 270 -19.51 31.96 -7.26
C HIS A 270 -20.84 32.45 -7.85
#